data_AF-A0AAD2FG27-F1
#
_entry.id   AF-A0AAD2FG27-F1
#
_cell.length_a   1.000
_cell.length_b   1.000
_cell.length_c   1.000
_cell.angle_alpha   90.00
_cell.angle_beta   90.00
_cell.angle_gamma   90.00
#
_symmetry.space_group_name_H-M   'P 1'
#
loop_
_entity.id
_entity.type
_entity.pdbx_description
1 polymer ?
#
loop_
_entity_poly.entity_id
_entity_poly.type
_entity_poly.pdbx_seq_one_letter_code
_entity_poly.pdbx_strand_id
1 'polypeptide(L)'
;MEQHNRQEQQRRQEQQPLYLTSDAESSTHGMPVYSTSNKSPIQTLRGGNRKWNLPIPNDSSTNEQNNHEIAFVFRILVVLVSSMFVMFGMVKLFYNSSHKRQRRRKKRLDETMITAASSITVDLEANPKEELERENLLKAEKSVDTSMPIRASSKTKSPAKWLTTVGQDWMSHLDDDLSLAAISIPGSHDSGSRYGGVYVTTQTWSIGQQLDSGIRFLDIRCRREGKIFTIHHGPFYQHLWFDQILEVIRTFLEGHPSETILIRVKEEYDPKEGSDSFVAIWNRYMNELGYGDLLAKYPWDGKTIPTLGQVRGKFVLLRDFAWKGPEIGLHYNRFGNAFMEVQDDYSIPFVNGISKKKSEVKVFLEKAKNRSCQDSCHGDSGGTHQPLKIIINHCSGTKPPVYTPSFVAKRTNKVAYDGIGFSSSDKLCYNGIIVMDFPGESLIHRIILSNATETTISSTSPPTKTPFIISDAEHSA
;
A
#
# COMPACT_ATOMS: atom_id res chain seq x y z
N MET A 1 2.45 -11.02 51.10
CA MET A 1 2.39 -10.87 49.62
C MET A 1 3.42 -9.88 49.06
N GLU A 2 3.77 -8.78 49.74
CA GLU A 2 4.80 -7.83 49.25
C GLU A 2 6.28 -8.24 49.45
N GLN A 3 6.57 -9.29 50.22
CA GLN A 3 7.92 -9.85 50.31
C GLN A 3 8.19 -10.96 49.27
N HIS A 4 7.15 -11.56 48.71
CA HIS A 4 7.29 -12.59 47.67
C HIS A 4 7.60 -11.98 46.30
N ASN A 5 7.00 -10.82 45.99
CA ASN A 5 7.24 -10.09 44.74
C ASN A 5 8.65 -9.47 44.62
N ARG A 6 9.36 -9.24 45.74
CA ARG A 6 10.74 -8.72 45.72
C ARG A 6 11.80 -9.80 45.43
N GLN A 7 11.54 -11.05 45.82
CA GLN A 7 12.42 -12.19 45.53
C GLN A 7 12.28 -12.70 44.08
N GLU A 8 11.18 -12.38 43.39
CA GLU A 8 10.97 -12.74 41.99
C GLU A 8 11.58 -11.72 41.00
N GLN A 9 11.71 -10.45 41.41
CA GLN A 9 12.41 -9.42 40.63
C GLN A 9 13.94 -9.57 40.66
N GLN A 10 14.53 -10.08 41.75
CA GLN A 10 15.98 -10.35 41.80
C GLN A 10 16.38 -11.58 40.95
N ARG A 11 15.53 -12.60 40.83
CA ARG A 11 15.81 -13.79 39.99
C ARG A 11 15.72 -13.55 38.48
N ARG A 12 15.11 -12.44 38.04
CA ARG A 12 15.03 -12.06 36.61
C ARG A 12 16.21 -11.21 36.11
N GLN A 13 17.09 -10.75 37.00
CA GLN A 13 18.32 -10.04 36.61
C GLN A 13 19.54 -10.95 36.40
N GLU A 14 19.45 -12.24 36.74
CA GLU A 14 20.58 -13.20 36.65
C GLU A 14 20.59 -14.09 35.39
N GLN A 15 19.74 -13.83 34.40
CA GLN A 15 19.76 -14.57 33.11
C GLN A 15 19.85 -13.61 31.92
N GLN A 16 21.05 -13.06 31.70
CA GLN A 16 21.49 -12.53 30.41
C GLN A 16 22.80 -13.23 30.01
N PRO A 17 22.97 -13.71 28.77
CA PRO A 17 24.23 -14.31 28.35
C PRO A 17 25.30 -13.25 28.11
N LEU A 18 26.47 -13.47 28.73
CA LEU A 18 27.73 -12.76 28.52
C LEU A 18 28.16 -12.78 27.04
N TYR A 19 28.53 -11.63 26.50
CA TYR A 19 29.53 -11.55 25.44
C TYR A 19 30.77 -10.83 25.95
N LEU A 20 31.90 -11.54 25.83
CA LEU A 20 33.24 -11.19 26.28
C LEU A 20 33.75 -9.89 25.65
N THR A 21 34.23 -9.00 26.53
CA THR A 21 35.19 -7.94 26.21
C THR A 21 36.61 -8.49 26.34
N SER A 22 37.49 -8.17 25.40
CA SER A 22 38.94 -8.27 25.58
C SER A 22 39.57 -6.92 25.29
N ASP A 23 40.22 -6.37 26.31
CA ASP A 23 41.05 -5.18 26.28
C ASP A 23 42.39 -5.42 25.56
N ALA A 24 42.94 -4.37 24.95
CA ALA A 24 44.37 -4.04 24.98
C ALA A 24 44.63 -2.60 24.47
N GLU A 25 44.74 -1.68 25.42
CA GLU A 25 45.79 -0.65 25.59
C GLU A 25 46.23 0.29 24.44
N SER A 26 45.74 1.53 24.51
CA SER A 26 46.49 2.80 24.70
C SER A 26 47.90 3.02 24.12
N SER A 27 48.03 4.04 23.26
CA SER A 27 48.91 5.25 23.34
C SER A 27 49.24 5.75 21.91
N THR A 28 49.31 7.04 21.51
CA THR A 28 49.25 8.36 22.15
C THR A 28 49.19 9.44 21.05
N HIS A 29 48.53 10.57 21.35
CA HIS A 29 48.86 11.96 20.98
C HIS A 29 48.54 12.54 19.57
N GLY A 30 47.80 13.66 19.58
CA GLY A 30 48.17 14.86 18.80
C GLY A 30 47.14 15.44 17.81
N MET A 31 46.13 16.17 18.31
CA MET A 31 45.45 17.28 17.60
C MET A 31 46.44 18.44 17.36
N PRO A 32 46.30 19.39 16.39
CA PRO A 32 45.06 20.18 16.21
C PRO A 32 44.69 20.76 14.82
N VAL A 33 43.42 21.18 14.76
CA VAL A 33 42.75 22.30 14.06
C VAL A 33 43.63 23.35 13.35
N TYR A 34 43.26 23.77 12.11
CA TYR A 34 43.04 25.18 11.72
C TYR A 34 42.40 25.33 10.31
N SER A 35 41.83 26.51 10.09
CA SER A 35 40.86 26.95 9.09
C SER A 35 41.44 27.58 7.81
N THR A 36 40.51 28.05 6.95
CA THR A 36 40.53 29.21 6.03
C THR A 36 41.02 29.07 4.56
N SER A 37 40.01 29.14 3.68
CA SER A 37 39.79 30.09 2.55
C SER A 37 40.82 30.35 1.44
N ASN A 38 40.29 30.21 0.22
CA ASN A 38 40.37 31.09 -0.98
C ASN A 38 41.63 31.18 -1.88
N LYS A 39 41.37 30.80 -3.14
CA LYS A 39 41.71 31.43 -4.44
C LYS A 39 43.17 31.47 -4.93
N SER A 40 43.33 30.92 -6.14
CA SER A 40 44.44 30.95 -7.12
C SER A 40 44.88 32.39 -7.51
N PRO A 41 46.10 32.63 -8.09
CA PRO A 41 46.41 32.20 -9.47
C PRO A 41 47.89 31.87 -9.83
N ILE A 42 48.03 31.04 -10.88
CA ILE A 42 49.03 30.96 -11.98
C ILE A 42 50.44 31.57 -11.77
N GLN A 43 51.49 30.75 -11.89
CA GLN A 43 52.63 30.96 -12.81
C GLN A 43 53.55 29.73 -12.94
N THR A 44 53.81 29.32 -14.18
CA THR A 44 54.80 28.35 -14.66
C THR A 44 56.22 28.94 -14.70
N LEU A 45 57.26 28.14 -14.43
CA LEU A 45 58.40 27.85 -15.34
C LEU A 45 59.58 27.10 -14.68
N ARG A 46 60.16 26.16 -15.45
CA ARG A 46 61.56 25.64 -15.50
C ARG A 46 62.07 24.65 -14.42
N GLY A 47 61.95 23.35 -14.73
CA GLY A 47 63.01 22.53 -15.36
C GLY A 47 64.33 22.20 -14.63
N GLY A 48 64.48 20.92 -14.24
CA GLY A 48 65.71 20.11 -14.22
C GLY A 48 66.56 20.14 -12.94
N ASN A 49 67.17 19.06 -12.41
CA ASN A 49 67.35 17.67 -12.83
C ASN A 49 67.97 16.92 -11.62
N ARG A 50 67.54 15.69 -11.29
CA ARG A 50 68.44 14.64 -10.77
C ARG A 50 67.85 13.25 -11.03
N LYS A 51 68.73 12.41 -11.59
CA LYS A 51 68.53 11.16 -12.33
C LYS A 51 68.15 9.98 -11.44
N TRP A 52 67.33 9.08 -11.99
CA TRP A 52 67.37 7.64 -11.69
C TRP A 52 67.38 6.86 -13.01
N ASN A 53 68.44 6.08 -13.23
CA ASN A 53 68.61 5.19 -14.38
C ASN A 53 67.80 3.90 -14.17
N LEU A 54 66.97 3.53 -15.13
CA LEU A 54 66.49 2.15 -15.34
C LEU A 54 66.44 1.86 -16.86
N PRO A 55 66.57 0.59 -17.29
CA PRO A 55 66.97 0.23 -18.64
C PRO A 55 65.81 0.38 -19.64
N ILE A 56 66.15 0.79 -20.86
CA ILE A 56 65.28 0.80 -22.02
C ILE A 56 65.23 -0.62 -22.62
N PRO A 57 64.05 -1.19 -22.86
CA PRO A 57 63.82 -2.05 -24.00
C PRO A 57 63.24 -1.19 -25.14
N ASN A 58 63.93 -1.21 -26.28
CA ASN A 58 63.46 -0.65 -27.53
C ASN A 58 62.19 -1.41 -27.97
N ASP A 59 61.04 -0.74 -27.93
CA ASP A 59 60.02 -0.91 -28.96
C ASP A 59 59.12 0.35 -29.04
N SER A 60 59.48 1.25 -29.97
CA SER A 60 58.77 2.49 -30.25
C SER A 60 57.75 2.25 -31.35
N SER A 61 56.59 1.70 -31.02
CA SER A 61 55.36 1.81 -31.84
C SER A 61 54.06 1.45 -31.13
N THR A 62 54.09 0.80 -29.95
CA THR A 62 52.87 0.29 -29.28
C THR A 62 52.39 1.10 -28.06
N ASN A 63 53.22 1.99 -27.52
CA ASN A 63 52.92 2.68 -26.25
C ASN A 63 52.12 3.99 -26.41
N GLU A 64 52.27 4.73 -27.50
CA GLU A 64 51.41 5.90 -27.77
C GLU A 64 49.98 5.48 -28.11
N GLN A 65 49.82 4.40 -28.88
CA GLN A 65 48.51 3.90 -29.27
C GLN A 65 47.72 3.37 -28.07
N ASN A 66 48.37 2.66 -27.14
CA ASN A 66 47.77 2.22 -25.89
C ASN A 66 47.39 3.38 -24.95
N ASN A 67 48.19 4.44 -24.88
CA ASN A 67 47.86 5.61 -24.07
C ASN A 67 46.71 6.44 -24.68
N HIS A 68 46.63 6.51 -26.01
CA HIS A 68 45.49 7.11 -26.71
C HIS A 68 44.21 6.29 -26.54
N GLU A 69 44.28 4.96 -26.57
CA GLU A 69 43.13 4.09 -26.31
C GLU A 69 42.68 4.14 -24.85
N ILE A 70 43.60 4.12 -23.88
CA ILE A 70 43.25 4.27 -22.46
C ILE A 70 42.63 5.63 -22.19
N ALA A 71 43.18 6.71 -22.75
CA ALA A 71 42.61 8.05 -22.62
C ALA A 71 41.25 8.17 -23.32
N PHE A 72 41.04 7.48 -24.44
CA PHE A 72 39.77 7.43 -25.16
C PHE A 72 38.70 6.68 -24.35
N VAL A 73 39.04 5.52 -23.79
CA VAL A 73 38.16 4.74 -22.89
C VAL A 73 37.82 5.55 -21.62
N PHE A 74 38.79 6.24 -21.02
CA PHE A 74 38.53 7.12 -19.87
C PHE A 74 37.60 8.28 -20.22
N ARG A 75 37.76 8.91 -21.40
CA ARG A 75 36.86 9.98 -21.85
C ARG A 75 35.44 9.46 -22.08
N ILE A 76 35.30 8.28 -22.66
CA ILE A 76 33.99 7.62 -22.82
C ILE A 76 33.37 7.35 -21.45
N LEU A 77 34.13 6.81 -20.50
CA LEU A 77 33.66 6.51 -19.15
C LEU A 77 33.20 7.79 -18.43
N VAL A 78 33.96 8.88 -18.52
CA VAL A 78 33.59 10.18 -17.93
C VAL A 78 32.31 10.74 -18.56
N VAL A 79 32.14 10.61 -19.88
CA VAL A 79 30.91 11.04 -20.59
C VAL A 79 29.71 10.17 -20.18
N LEU A 80 29.89 8.85 -20.05
CA LEU A 80 28.83 7.93 -19.61
C LEU A 80 28.44 8.17 -18.15
N VAL A 81 29.41 8.36 -17.25
CA VAL A 81 29.14 8.69 -15.85
C VAL A 81 28.44 10.05 -15.74
N SER A 82 28.90 11.05 -16.50
CA SER A 82 28.27 12.38 -16.52
C SER A 82 26.85 12.33 -17.08
N SER A 83 26.59 11.55 -18.13
CA SER A 83 25.25 11.38 -18.70
C SER A 83 24.31 10.65 -17.73
N MET A 84 24.82 9.66 -16.97
CA MET A 84 24.07 9.03 -15.89
C MET A 84 23.70 10.01 -14.77
N PHE A 85 24.60 10.91 -14.37
CA PHE A 85 24.29 11.95 -13.38
C PHE A 85 23.25 12.96 -13.89
N VAL A 86 23.31 13.35 -15.16
CA VAL A 86 22.30 14.23 -15.79
C VAL A 86 20.95 13.51 -15.86
N MET A 87 20.91 12.25 -16.28
CA MET A 87 19.69 11.43 -16.29
C MET A 87 19.11 11.26 -14.89
N PHE A 88 19.94 10.98 -13.88
CA PHE A 88 19.49 10.87 -12.49
C PHE A 88 18.94 12.21 -11.97
N GLY A 89 19.60 13.32 -12.31
CA GLY A 89 19.13 14.68 -12.02
C GLY A 89 17.77 14.98 -12.66
N MET A 90 17.60 14.63 -13.93
CA MET A 90 16.33 14.80 -14.66
C MET A 90 15.21 13.92 -14.11
N VAL A 91 15.49 12.65 -13.79
CA VAL A 91 14.51 11.74 -13.15
C VAL A 91 14.09 12.27 -11.79
N LYS A 92 15.03 12.75 -10.97
CA LYS A 92 14.73 13.33 -9.65
C LYS A 92 13.91 14.63 -9.77
N LEU A 93 14.22 15.48 -10.73
CA LEU A 93 13.45 16.70 -11.02
C LEU A 93 12.04 16.37 -11.53
N PHE A 94 11.91 15.41 -12.45
CA PHE A 94 10.62 14.97 -12.98
C PHE A 94 9.76 14.32 -11.89
N TYR A 95 10.36 13.46 -11.07
CA TYR A 95 9.70 12.83 -9.91
C TYR A 95 9.20 13.89 -8.91
N ASN A 96 10.07 14.83 -8.53
CA ASN A 96 9.71 15.92 -7.62
C ASN A 96 8.63 16.84 -8.20
N SER A 97 8.71 17.15 -9.51
CA SER A 97 7.72 17.96 -10.22
C SER A 97 6.36 17.26 -10.30
N SER A 98 6.36 15.96 -10.63
CA SER A 98 5.16 15.11 -10.68
C SER A 98 4.48 15.03 -9.31
N HIS A 99 5.23 14.75 -8.23
CA HIS A 99 4.70 14.72 -6.87
C HIS A 99 4.12 16.06 -6.42
N LYS A 100 4.83 17.18 -6.67
CA LYS A 100 4.31 18.53 -6.37
C LYS A 100 3.02 18.82 -7.13
N ARG A 101 2.96 18.46 -8.43
CA ARG A 101 1.77 18.65 -9.26
C ARG A 101 0.59 17.82 -8.74
N GLN A 102 0.83 16.59 -8.29
CA GLN A 102 -0.19 15.72 -7.73
C GLN A 102 -0.71 16.23 -6.39
N ARG A 103 0.17 16.67 -5.47
CA ARG A 103 -0.25 17.33 -4.22
C ARG A 103 -1.14 18.54 -4.48
N ARG A 104 -0.80 19.39 -5.46
CA ARG A 104 -1.64 20.51 -5.89
C ARG A 104 -2.97 20.09 -6.53
N ARG A 105 -3.03 18.93 -7.18
CA ARG A 105 -4.28 18.37 -7.72
C ARG A 105 -5.17 17.84 -6.60
N LYS A 106 -4.60 17.05 -5.67
CA LYS A 106 -5.31 16.58 -4.48
C LYS A 106 -5.86 17.75 -3.67
N LYS A 107 -5.04 18.75 -3.35
CA LYS A 107 -5.49 19.94 -2.61
C LYS A 107 -6.66 20.66 -3.31
N ARG A 108 -6.57 20.88 -4.63
CA ARG A 108 -7.68 21.46 -5.40
C ARG A 108 -8.92 20.58 -5.41
N LEU A 109 -8.75 19.26 -5.48
CA LEU A 109 -9.86 18.32 -5.42
C LEU A 109 -10.54 18.38 -4.05
N ASP A 110 -9.77 18.36 -2.96
CA ASP A 110 -10.26 18.48 -1.59
C ASP A 110 -11.01 19.81 -1.39
N GLU A 111 -10.44 20.94 -1.87
CA GLU A 111 -11.11 22.25 -1.87
C GLU A 111 -12.42 22.24 -2.67
N THR A 112 -12.45 21.59 -3.83
CA THR A 112 -13.66 21.48 -4.65
C THR A 112 -14.70 20.59 -3.96
N MET A 113 -14.27 19.50 -3.30
CA MET A 113 -15.15 18.63 -2.52
C MET A 113 -15.72 19.34 -1.31
N ILE A 114 -14.93 20.14 -0.59
CA ILE A 114 -15.41 20.99 0.49
C ILE A 114 -16.52 21.90 -0.04
N THR A 115 -16.25 22.67 -1.10
CA THR A 115 -17.25 23.57 -1.68
C THR A 115 -18.51 22.83 -2.13
N ALA A 116 -18.36 21.68 -2.79
CA ALA A 116 -19.48 20.88 -3.25
C ALA A 116 -20.29 20.29 -2.08
N ALA A 117 -19.64 19.81 -1.03
CA ALA A 117 -20.30 19.31 0.17
C ALA A 117 -21.06 20.44 0.88
N SER A 118 -20.42 21.61 1.04
CA SER A 118 -21.05 22.81 1.62
C SER A 118 -22.28 23.29 0.84
N SER A 119 -22.27 23.17 -0.49
CA SER A 119 -23.42 23.54 -1.34
C SER A 119 -24.60 22.57 -1.23
N ILE A 120 -24.36 21.33 -0.79
CA ILE A 120 -25.39 20.31 -0.58
C ILE A 120 -25.93 20.37 0.86
N THR A 121 -25.13 20.83 1.83
CA THR A 121 -25.52 20.95 3.25
C THR A 121 -26.42 22.15 3.57
N VAL A 122 -26.68 23.06 2.62
CA VAL A 122 -27.61 24.19 2.85
C VAL A 122 -29.05 23.70 3.10
N ASP A 123 -29.37 22.44 2.80
CA ASP A 123 -30.69 21.84 3.08
C ASP A 123 -30.74 20.93 4.33
N LEU A 124 -29.65 20.80 5.10
CA LEU A 124 -29.58 19.96 6.31
C LEU A 124 -28.72 20.63 7.39
N GLU A 125 -29.21 21.71 7.99
CA GLU A 125 -28.53 22.35 9.13
C GLU A 125 -28.43 21.41 10.34
N ALA A 126 -27.24 21.46 10.95
CA ALA A 126 -26.77 20.63 12.06
C ALA A 126 -27.62 20.76 13.33
N ASN A 127 -27.88 19.64 13.99
CA ASN A 127 -28.55 19.58 15.28
C ASN A 127 -27.56 19.93 16.42
N PRO A 128 -27.75 21.04 17.16
CA PRO A 128 -26.84 21.51 18.23
C PRO A 128 -26.67 20.53 19.40
N LYS A 129 -27.49 19.47 19.47
CA LYS A 129 -27.42 18.46 20.53
C LYS A 129 -26.19 17.54 20.43
N GLU A 130 -25.68 17.28 19.22
CA GLU A 130 -24.55 16.35 19.04
C GLU A 130 -23.21 16.95 19.50
N GLU A 131 -23.05 18.28 19.44
CA GLU A 131 -21.84 18.97 19.90
C GLU A 131 -21.77 19.05 21.44
N LEU A 132 -22.92 19.22 22.10
CA LEU A 132 -23.03 19.16 23.56
C LEU A 132 -22.79 17.75 24.11
N GLU A 133 -23.23 16.71 23.40
CA GLU A 133 -22.97 15.31 23.77
C GLU A 133 -21.48 14.97 23.65
N ARG A 134 -20.78 15.56 22.67
CA ARG A 134 -19.33 15.40 22.46
C ARG A 134 -18.50 16.04 23.56
N GLU A 135 -18.87 17.24 24.04
CA GLU A 135 -18.20 17.86 25.21
C GLU A 135 -18.44 17.08 26.51
N ASN A 136 -19.63 16.48 26.65
CA ASN A 136 -19.94 15.65 27.80
C ASN A 136 -19.19 14.30 27.77
N LEU A 137 -18.97 13.72 26.59
CA LEU A 137 -18.18 12.49 26.41
C LEU A 137 -16.68 12.71 26.69
N LEU A 138 -16.12 13.86 26.29
CA LEU A 138 -14.73 14.23 26.62
C LEU A 138 -14.52 14.48 28.12
N LYS A 139 -15.57 14.88 28.86
CA LYS A 139 -15.54 15.01 30.32
C LYS A 139 -15.71 13.66 31.04
N ALA A 140 -16.31 12.67 30.38
CA ALA A 140 -16.58 11.34 30.94
C ALA A 140 -15.41 10.35 30.83
N GLU A 141 -14.31 10.69 30.14
CA GLU A 141 -13.09 9.85 30.00
C GLU A 141 -12.32 9.60 31.33
N LYS A 142 -12.84 10.00 32.49
CA LYS A 142 -12.25 9.72 33.80
C LYS A 142 -12.77 8.48 34.52
N SER A 143 -13.70 7.72 33.94
CA SER A 143 -14.12 6.44 34.53
C SER A 143 -14.41 5.40 33.45
N VAL A 144 -13.63 4.33 33.45
CA VAL A 144 -13.76 3.16 32.59
C VAL A 144 -15.06 2.40 32.92
N ASP A 145 -15.92 2.21 31.92
CA ASP A 145 -16.66 0.96 31.71
C ASP A 145 -17.00 0.82 30.21
N THR A 146 -16.70 -0.35 29.65
CA THR A 146 -16.68 -0.66 28.23
C THR A 146 -17.98 -1.34 27.80
N SER A 147 -19.00 -0.56 27.45
CA SER A 147 -20.00 -0.94 26.42
C SER A 147 -21.03 0.18 26.25
N MET A 148 -21.07 0.85 25.09
CA MET A 148 -22.25 1.63 24.69
C MET A 148 -22.53 1.54 23.18
N PRO A 149 -23.81 1.59 22.78
CA PRO A 149 -24.29 1.07 21.51
C PRO A 149 -24.19 2.11 20.39
N ILE A 150 -23.69 1.67 19.24
CA ILE A 150 -23.69 2.46 18.00
C ILE A 150 -25.13 2.54 17.47
N ARG A 151 -25.78 3.71 17.60
CA ARG A 151 -27.09 3.96 16.98
C ARG A 151 -26.90 4.21 15.48
N ALA A 152 -27.04 3.15 14.68
CA ALA A 152 -27.02 3.22 13.23
C ALA A 152 -28.31 3.86 12.68
N SER A 153 -28.21 5.10 12.19
CA SER A 153 -29.27 5.75 11.39
C SER A 153 -28.85 5.86 9.92
N SER A 154 -28.92 4.73 9.22
CA SER A 154 -29.44 4.59 7.84
C SER A 154 -29.45 3.10 7.54
N LYS A 155 -30.50 2.58 6.88
CA LYS A 155 -30.57 1.17 6.48
C LYS A 155 -29.53 0.91 5.38
N THR A 156 -28.25 0.78 5.73
CA THR A 156 -27.21 0.30 4.81
C THR A 156 -27.53 -1.16 4.51
N LYS A 157 -27.85 -1.49 3.26
CA LYS A 157 -28.08 -2.87 2.84
C LYS A 157 -26.83 -3.69 3.17
N SER A 158 -26.95 -4.64 4.10
CA SER A 158 -25.89 -5.64 4.35
C SER A 158 -25.59 -6.42 3.06
N PRO A 159 -24.37 -6.96 2.91
CA PRO A 159 -24.08 -7.89 1.83
C PRO A 159 -25.09 -9.05 1.82
N ALA A 160 -25.43 -9.54 0.64
CA ALA A 160 -26.28 -10.70 0.51
C ALA A 160 -25.66 -11.93 1.19
N LYS A 161 -26.51 -12.71 1.86
CA LYS A 161 -26.09 -13.88 2.64
C LYS A 161 -25.31 -14.92 1.82
N TRP A 162 -25.67 -15.11 0.54
CA TRP A 162 -24.97 -16.06 -0.33
C TRP A 162 -23.50 -15.66 -0.52
N LEU A 163 -23.22 -14.35 -0.64
CA LEU A 163 -21.88 -13.84 -0.82
C LEU A 163 -21.07 -14.01 0.46
N THR A 164 -21.66 -13.75 1.63
CA THR A 164 -20.95 -13.94 2.90
C THR A 164 -20.59 -15.41 3.13
N THR A 165 -21.47 -16.34 2.76
CA THR A 165 -21.18 -17.78 2.86
C THR A 165 -19.97 -18.21 2.02
N VAL A 166 -19.79 -17.65 0.83
CA VAL A 166 -18.67 -18.03 -0.06
C VAL A 166 -17.43 -17.13 0.11
N GLY A 167 -17.60 -15.94 0.71
CA GLY A 167 -16.59 -14.90 0.79
C GLY A 167 -15.79 -14.87 2.09
N GLN A 168 -16.25 -15.51 3.18
CA GLN A 168 -15.55 -15.44 4.46
C GLN A 168 -14.25 -16.25 4.51
N ASP A 169 -14.18 -17.40 3.84
CA ASP A 169 -13.02 -18.32 3.92
C ASP A 169 -12.48 -18.69 2.52
N TRP A 170 -12.58 -17.79 1.55
CA TRP A 170 -12.27 -18.15 0.16
C TRP A 170 -10.78 -18.46 -0.06
N MET A 171 -9.86 -17.85 0.71
CA MET A 171 -8.43 -18.14 0.59
C MET A 171 -8.05 -19.50 1.21
N SER A 172 -8.92 -20.14 1.99
CA SER A 172 -8.71 -21.51 2.51
C SER A 172 -8.54 -22.57 1.41
N HIS A 173 -9.07 -22.30 0.21
CA HIS A 173 -9.02 -23.19 -0.94
C HIS A 173 -7.77 -23.01 -1.81
N LEU A 174 -6.87 -22.09 -1.44
CA LEU A 174 -5.64 -21.82 -2.17
C LEU A 174 -4.45 -22.46 -1.47
N ASP A 175 -3.44 -22.86 -2.24
CA ASP A 175 -2.21 -23.45 -1.71
C ASP A 175 -1.37 -22.45 -0.92
N ASP A 176 -0.71 -22.92 0.14
CA ASP A 176 0.16 -22.12 1.01
C ASP A 176 1.40 -21.56 0.29
N ASP A 177 1.88 -22.26 -0.74
CA ASP A 177 3.04 -21.87 -1.54
C ASP A 177 2.74 -20.77 -2.57
N LEU A 178 1.46 -20.42 -2.75
CA LEU A 178 1.06 -19.40 -3.71
C LEU A 178 1.54 -18.01 -3.24
N SER A 179 2.37 -17.36 -4.05
CA SER A 179 2.78 -15.97 -3.80
C SER A 179 1.55 -15.05 -3.77
N LEU A 180 1.50 -14.06 -2.87
CA LEU A 180 0.44 -13.04 -2.90
C LEU A 180 0.37 -12.30 -4.23
N ALA A 181 1.47 -12.22 -4.98
CA ALA A 181 1.50 -11.65 -6.31
C ALA A 181 0.80 -12.51 -7.38
N ALA A 182 0.34 -13.71 -7.04
CA ALA A 182 -0.38 -14.63 -7.93
C ALA A 182 -1.88 -14.74 -7.59
N ILE A 183 -2.35 -14.03 -6.57
CA ILE A 183 -3.74 -14.09 -6.10
C ILE A 183 -4.51 -12.86 -6.59
N SER A 184 -5.63 -13.08 -7.27
CA SER A 184 -6.60 -12.03 -7.59
C SER A 184 -7.39 -11.67 -6.34
N ILE A 185 -7.30 -10.43 -5.88
CA ILE A 185 -7.87 -10.02 -4.58
C ILE A 185 -8.94 -8.93 -4.76
N PRO A 186 -10.16 -9.12 -4.23
CA PRO A 186 -11.13 -8.05 -4.13
C PRO A 186 -10.66 -7.00 -3.11
N GLY A 187 -10.64 -5.73 -3.50
CA GLY A 187 -10.22 -4.61 -2.66
C GLY A 187 -11.22 -3.47 -2.61
N SER A 188 -11.18 -2.68 -1.54
CA SER A 188 -12.00 -1.46 -1.40
C SER A 188 -11.13 -0.20 -1.29
N HIS A 189 -11.50 0.84 -2.04
CA HIS A 189 -10.86 2.16 -2.02
C HIS A 189 -11.44 3.01 -0.88
N ASP A 190 -10.58 3.73 -0.15
CA ASP A 190 -10.98 4.50 1.04
C ASP A 190 -11.95 3.69 1.91
N SER A 191 -11.53 2.51 2.39
CA SER A 191 -12.43 1.45 2.90
C SER A 191 -13.33 1.90 4.06
N GLY A 192 -12.89 2.91 4.83
CA GLY A 192 -13.67 3.49 5.92
C GLY A 192 -14.62 4.61 5.49
N SER A 193 -14.59 5.06 4.23
CA SER A 193 -15.27 6.30 3.82
C SER A 193 -16.75 6.11 3.51
N ARG A 194 -17.57 6.30 4.54
CA ARG A 194 -19.03 6.11 4.52
C ARG A 194 -19.82 7.41 4.72
N TYR A 195 -19.13 8.52 4.99
CA TYR A 195 -19.74 9.78 5.42
C TYR A 195 -19.08 11.00 4.74
N GLY A 196 -19.76 12.15 4.75
CA GLY A 196 -19.27 13.41 4.17
C GLY A 196 -19.86 13.77 2.79
N GLY A 197 -20.91 13.08 2.35
CA GLY A 197 -21.66 13.42 1.14
C GLY A 197 -21.20 12.69 -0.11
N VAL A 198 -21.83 13.00 -1.25
CA VAL A 198 -21.75 12.19 -2.49
C VAL A 198 -20.38 12.18 -3.16
N TYR A 199 -19.49 13.13 -2.87
CA TYR A 199 -18.14 13.19 -3.41
C TYR A 199 -17.09 12.57 -2.49
N VAL A 200 -17.44 12.36 -1.23
CA VAL A 200 -16.55 11.83 -0.19
C VAL A 200 -16.86 10.35 0.04
N THR A 201 -18.14 9.98 0.10
CA THR A 201 -18.54 8.59 0.36
C THR A 201 -18.09 7.68 -0.79
N THR A 202 -17.35 6.62 -0.46
CA THR A 202 -16.89 5.59 -1.40
C THR A 202 -17.41 4.20 -1.04
N GLN A 203 -17.88 4.01 0.19
CA GLN A 203 -18.34 2.73 0.71
C GLN A 203 -19.71 2.85 1.39
N THR A 204 -20.52 1.80 1.31
CA THR A 204 -21.76 1.65 2.09
C THR A 204 -21.59 0.69 3.26
N TRP A 205 -20.77 -0.34 3.08
CA TRP A 205 -20.52 -1.39 4.05
C TRP A 205 -19.47 -0.99 5.09
N SER A 206 -19.68 -1.43 6.33
CA SER A 206 -18.64 -1.38 7.37
C SER A 206 -17.43 -2.25 6.98
N ILE A 207 -16.30 -2.07 7.67
CA ILE A 207 -15.10 -2.90 7.45
C ILE A 207 -15.43 -4.40 7.62
N GLY A 208 -16.17 -4.76 8.68
CA GLY A 208 -16.57 -6.15 8.92
C GLY A 208 -17.39 -6.73 7.77
N GLN A 209 -18.42 -6.01 7.31
CA GLN A 209 -19.22 -6.41 6.14
C GLN A 209 -18.40 -6.54 4.85
N GLN A 210 -17.38 -5.70 4.67
CA GLN A 210 -16.46 -5.83 3.53
C GLN A 210 -15.66 -7.13 3.63
N LEU A 211 -15.09 -7.44 4.80
CA LEU A 211 -14.36 -8.69 5.03
C LEU A 211 -15.27 -9.91 4.86
N ASP A 212 -16.47 -9.89 5.44
CA ASP A 212 -17.48 -10.96 5.29
C ASP A 212 -17.83 -11.19 3.81
N SER A 213 -17.87 -10.13 3.00
CA SER A 213 -18.17 -10.25 1.57
C SER A 213 -17.02 -10.79 0.72
N GLY A 214 -15.82 -10.95 1.29
CA GLY A 214 -14.62 -11.46 0.61
C GLY A 214 -13.56 -10.42 0.22
N ILE A 215 -13.73 -9.17 0.63
CA ILE A 215 -12.67 -8.15 0.49
C ILE A 215 -11.46 -8.55 1.34
N ARG A 216 -10.26 -8.53 0.75
CA ARG A 216 -8.98 -8.80 1.46
C ARG A 216 -7.91 -7.74 1.20
N PHE A 217 -8.25 -6.67 0.47
CA PHE A 217 -7.44 -5.46 0.39
C PHE A 217 -8.23 -4.26 0.93
N LEU A 218 -7.69 -3.58 1.93
CA LEU A 218 -8.28 -2.39 2.54
C LEU A 218 -7.36 -1.18 2.35
N ASP A 219 -7.90 -0.09 1.80
CA ASP A 219 -7.22 1.21 1.71
C ASP A 219 -7.61 2.10 2.90
N ILE A 220 -6.78 2.07 3.95
CA ILE A 220 -7.01 2.75 5.22
C ILE A 220 -6.25 4.07 5.26
N ARG A 221 -7.01 5.16 5.41
CA ARG A 221 -6.52 6.52 5.27
C ARG A 221 -6.64 7.27 6.59
N CYS A 222 -5.50 7.52 7.20
CA CYS A 222 -5.38 8.03 8.55
C CYS A 222 -5.06 9.53 8.56
N ARG A 223 -5.67 10.26 9.48
CA ARG A 223 -5.22 11.57 9.93
C ARG A 223 -4.70 11.44 11.35
N ARG A 224 -3.64 12.18 11.67
CA ARG A 224 -3.08 12.23 13.02
C ARG A 224 -3.85 13.23 13.87
N GLU A 225 -4.26 12.76 15.05
CA GLU A 225 -4.96 13.57 16.05
C GLU A 225 -4.45 13.17 17.44
N GLY A 226 -3.63 14.02 18.04
CA GLY A 226 -2.94 13.71 19.30
C GLY A 226 -2.03 12.48 19.13
N LYS A 227 -2.37 11.38 19.81
CA LYS A 227 -1.62 10.10 19.80
C LYS A 227 -2.33 8.96 19.08
N ILE A 228 -3.37 9.27 18.31
CA ILE A 228 -4.20 8.28 17.60
C ILE A 228 -4.29 8.58 16.11
N PHE A 229 -4.74 7.58 15.36
CA PHE A 229 -5.15 7.73 13.97
C PHE A 229 -6.68 7.74 13.87
N THR A 230 -7.22 8.84 13.34
CA THR A 230 -8.62 8.93 12.92
C THR A 230 -8.73 8.67 11.43
N ILE A 231 -9.84 8.07 10.98
CA ILE A 231 -10.02 7.71 9.58
C ILE A 231 -10.68 8.86 8.81
N HIS A 232 -10.12 9.18 7.65
CA HIS A 232 -10.47 10.36 6.88
C HIS A 232 -10.55 10.06 5.38
N HIS A 233 -11.33 10.88 4.67
CA HIS A 233 -11.21 11.08 3.23
C HIS A 233 -11.01 12.57 3.00
N GLY A 234 -9.80 12.96 2.61
CA GLY A 234 -9.35 14.36 2.67
C GLY A 234 -9.61 14.96 4.07
N PRO A 235 -10.25 16.13 4.17
CA PRO A 235 -10.53 16.77 5.46
C PRO A 235 -11.67 16.11 6.25
N PHE A 236 -12.47 15.22 5.63
CA PHE A 236 -13.72 14.71 6.20
C PHE A 236 -13.46 13.49 7.11
N TYR A 237 -13.75 13.64 8.39
CA TYR A 237 -13.71 12.56 9.37
C TYR A 237 -14.79 11.51 9.06
N GLN A 238 -14.44 10.24 9.14
CA GLN A 238 -15.32 9.11 8.77
C GLN A 238 -15.95 8.40 9.96
N HIS A 239 -15.94 9.03 11.15
CA HIS A 239 -16.53 8.48 12.37
C HIS A 239 -15.93 7.12 12.77
N LEU A 240 -14.64 6.93 12.52
CA LEU A 240 -13.92 5.68 12.75
C LEU A 240 -12.47 5.97 13.16
N TRP A 241 -11.95 5.15 14.08
CA TRP A 241 -10.56 5.18 14.52
C TRP A 241 -9.81 3.92 14.06
N PHE A 242 -8.48 3.98 14.04
CA PHE A 242 -7.67 2.88 13.52
C PHE A 242 -7.67 1.63 14.42
N ASP A 243 -7.71 1.77 15.74
CA ASP A 243 -7.91 0.64 16.67
C ASP A 243 -9.23 -0.10 16.41
N GLN A 244 -10.32 0.63 16.16
CA GLN A 244 -11.60 0.02 15.81
C GLN A 244 -11.49 -0.85 14.55
N ILE A 245 -10.70 -0.43 13.57
CA ILE A 245 -10.41 -1.25 12.38
C ILE A 245 -9.55 -2.46 12.74
N LEU A 246 -8.50 -2.29 13.54
CA LEU A 246 -7.62 -3.37 13.96
C LEU A 246 -8.36 -4.43 14.79
N GLU A 247 -9.33 -4.05 15.62
CA GLU A 247 -10.21 -4.99 16.35
C GLU A 247 -11.12 -5.79 15.43
N VAL A 248 -11.69 -5.15 14.40
CA VAL A 248 -12.48 -5.86 13.38
C VAL A 248 -11.59 -6.86 12.62
N ILE A 249 -10.37 -6.47 12.28
CA ILE A 249 -9.39 -7.33 11.60
C ILE A 249 -8.95 -8.49 12.50
N ARG A 250 -8.68 -8.23 13.78
CA ARG A 250 -8.37 -9.25 14.80
C ARG A 250 -9.47 -10.30 14.84
N THR A 251 -10.69 -9.85 15.10
CA THR A 251 -11.87 -10.72 15.21
C THR A 251 -12.05 -11.56 13.95
N PHE A 252 -11.91 -10.94 12.78
CA PHE A 252 -12.04 -11.65 11.51
C PHE A 252 -10.95 -12.71 11.31
N LEU A 253 -9.67 -12.38 11.52
CA LEU A 253 -8.57 -13.33 11.33
C LEU A 253 -8.53 -14.44 12.39
N GLU A 254 -9.04 -14.18 13.60
CA GLU A 254 -9.24 -15.21 14.63
C GLU A 254 -10.35 -16.20 14.24
N GLY A 255 -11.44 -15.70 13.64
CA GLY A 255 -12.53 -16.55 13.12
C GLY A 255 -12.20 -17.26 11.81
N HIS A 256 -11.30 -16.68 11.00
CA HIS A 256 -10.95 -17.13 9.65
C HIS A 256 -9.42 -17.22 9.49
N PRO A 257 -8.74 -18.13 10.22
CA PRO A 257 -7.27 -18.16 10.30
C PRO A 257 -6.59 -18.54 8.99
N SER A 258 -7.33 -19.09 8.02
CA SER A 258 -6.81 -19.32 6.68
C SER A 258 -6.62 -18.02 5.89
N GLU A 259 -7.27 -16.93 6.26
CA GLU A 259 -7.27 -15.71 5.49
C GLU A 259 -6.06 -14.83 5.81
N THR A 260 -5.73 -13.91 4.91
CA THR A 260 -4.81 -12.78 5.17
C THR A 260 -5.43 -11.50 4.62
N ILE A 261 -5.12 -10.36 5.22
CA ILE A 261 -5.65 -9.06 4.78
C ILE A 261 -4.48 -8.14 4.41
N LEU A 262 -4.48 -7.63 3.19
CA LEU A 262 -3.57 -6.57 2.78
C LEU A 262 -4.16 -5.22 3.19
N ILE A 263 -3.43 -4.46 4.01
CA ILE A 263 -3.88 -3.15 4.47
C ILE A 263 -2.93 -2.09 3.94
N ARG A 264 -3.40 -1.26 3.01
CA ARG A 264 -2.70 -0.01 2.70
C ARG A 264 -2.97 0.99 3.82
N VAL A 265 -1.91 1.52 4.42
CA VAL A 265 -2.02 2.57 5.44
C VAL A 265 -1.37 3.83 4.91
N LYS A 266 -2.15 4.91 4.84
CA LYS A 266 -1.73 6.19 4.25
C LYS A 266 -2.02 7.36 5.19
N GLU A 267 -1.11 8.34 5.23
CA GLU A 267 -1.40 9.66 5.82
C GLU A 267 -2.26 10.50 4.86
N GLU A 268 -3.49 10.82 5.26
CA GLU A 268 -4.52 11.35 4.37
C GLU A 268 -4.55 12.86 4.27
N TYR A 269 -4.43 13.52 5.43
CA TYR A 269 -4.60 14.95 5.57
C TYR A 269 -3.63 15.51 6.61
N ASP A 270 -3.46 16.82 6.60
CA ASP A 270 -2.56 17.50 7.54
C ASP A 270 -2.96 17.17 8.99
N PRO A 271 -1.98 16.91 9.88
CA PRO A 271 -2.24 16.56 11.26
C PRO A 271 -3.01 17.67 11.98
N LYS A 272 -3.78 17.29 13.01
CA LYS A 272 -4.23 18.29 14.00
C LYS A 272 -3.02 18.84 14.76
N GLU A 273 -3.11 20.10 15.19
CA GLU A 273 -2.06 20.73 15.98
C GLU A 273 -1.73 19.90 17.22
N GLY A 274 -0.44 19.82 17.57
CA GLY A 274 0.04 19.02 18.71
C GLY A 274 0.04 17.50 18.50
N SER A 275 -0.28 16.99 17.31
CA SER A 275 -0.25 15.53 17.07
C SER A 275 1.18 14.98 16.97
N ASP A 276 1.38 13.79 17.53
CA ASP A 276 2.62 13.03 17.44
C ASP A 276 2.96 12.67 15.99
N SER A 277 4.21 12.28 15.74
CA SER A 277 4.62 11.82 14.41
C SER A 277 3.87 10.54 14.01
N PHE A 278 3.67 10.32 12.70
CA PHE A 278 3.02 9.10 12.20
C PHE A 278 3.72 7.83 12.70
N VAL A 279 5.05 7.83 12.72
CA VAL A 279 5.86 6.70 13.21
C VAL A 279 5.64 6.45 14.70
N ALA A 280 5.56 7.49 15.52
CA ALA A 280 5.32 7.34 16.96
C ALA A 280 3.93 6.74 17.24
N ILE A 281 2.90 7.24 16.56
CA ILE A 281 1.53 6.71 16.68
C ILE A 281 1.47 5.26 16.18
N TRP A 282 2.10 4.95 15.04
CA TRP A 282 2.19 3.58 14.52
C TRP A 282 2.84 2.63 15.52
N ASN A 283 3.99 3.00 16.07
CA ASN A 283 4.71 2.19 17.06
C ASN A 283 3.91 1.99 18.34
N ARG A 284 3.13 3.00 18.77
CA ARG A 284 2.20 2.86 19.89
C ARG A 284 1.15 1.77 19.61
N TYR A 285 0.52 1.76 18.43
CA TYR A 285 -0.42 0.68 18.07
C TYR A 285 0.25 -0.69 18.08
N MET A 286 1.42 -0.81 17.45
CA MET A 286 2.09 -2.12 17.31
C MET A 286 2.65 -2.64 18.63
N ASN A 287 3.25 -1.78 19.45
CA ASN A 287 4.05 -2.19 20.61
C ASN A 287 3.34 -1.97 21.95
N GLU A 288 2.66 -0.84 22.14
CA GLU A 288 2.03 -0.50 23.43
C GLU A 288 0.61 -1.03 23.53
N LEU A 289 -0.15 -0.99 22.42
CA LEU A 289 -1.55 -1.43 22.38
C LEU A 289 -1.72 -2.90 21.94
N GLY A 290 -0.63 -3.63 21.68
CA GLY A 290 -0.67 -5.08 21.43
C GLY A 290 -1.21 -5.50 20.06
N TYR A 291 -1.19 -4.63 19.05
CA TYR A 291 -1.60 -4.99 17.68
C TYR A 291 -0.47 -5.58 16.83
N GLY A 292 0.78 -5.54 17.32
CA GLY A 292 1.95 -6.03 16.58
C GLY A 292 1.89 -7.51 16.22
N ASP A 293 1.12 -8.32 16.96
CA ASP A 293 0.94 -9.74 16.65
C ASP A 293 -0.02 -10.01 15.49
N LEU A 294 -0.83 -9.03 15.09
CA LEU A 294 -1.65 -9.12 13.88
C LEU A 294 -0.84 -8.84 12.61
N LEU A 295 0.26 -8.11 12.72
CA LEU A 295 1.12 -7.80 11.58
C LEU A 295 1.96 -9.01 11.18
N ALA A 296 1.98 -9.33 9.89
CA ALA A 296 2.83 -10.38 9.36
C ALA A 296 4.32 -10.09 9.64
N LYS A 297 5.02 -11.06 10.24
CA LYS A 297 6.46 -11.00 10.50
C LYS A 297 7.17 -11.69 9.34
N TYR A 298 7.61 -10.89 8.37
CA TYR A 298 8.31 -11.36 7.17
C TYR A 298 9.63 -10.61 7.04
N PRO A 299 10.71 -11.21 6.48
CA PRO A 299 11.93 -10.48 6.15
C PRO A 299 11.62 -9.49 5.03
N TRP A 300 11.14 -8.31 5.41
CA TRP A 300 10.87 -7.19 4.51
C TRP A 300 12.20 -6.67 3.95
N ASP A 301 12.75 -7.37 2.98
CA ASP A 301 14.03 -7.07 2.33
C ASP A 301 13.89 -6.08 1.17
N GLY A 302 12.65 -5.67 0.88
CA GLY A 302 12.32 -4.84 -0.26
C GLY A 302 12.73 -5.50 -1.56
N LYS A 303 12.58 -6.84 -1.67
CA LYS A 303 12.78 -7.66 -2.88
C LYS A 303 11.82 -8.84 -2.99
N THR A 304 11.25 -9.32 -1.90
CA THR A 304 10.45 -10.55 -1.85
C THR A 304 9.00 -10.27 -1.47
N ILE A 305 8.10 -11.07 -2.04
CA ILE A 305 6.67 -11.05 -1.76
C ILE A 305 6.33 -12.36 -1.07
N PRO A 306 5.72 -12.34 0.12
CA PRO A 306 5.43 -13.56 0.85
C PRO A 306 4.47 -14.48 0.09
N THR A 307 4.55 -15.77 0.40
CA THR A 307 3.51 -16.73 0.05
C THR A 307 2.31 -16.58 0.98
N LEU A 308 1.15 -17.12 0.58
CA LEU A 308 -0.07 -17.08 1.37
C LEU A 308 0.14 -17.74 2.73
N GLY A 309 0.73 -18.93 2.77
CA GLY A 309 1.00 -19.68 4.00
C GLY A 309 1.83 -18.92 5.03
N GLN A 310 2.77 -18.07 4.57
CA GLN A 310 3.61 -17.25 5.44
C GLN A 310 2.86 -16.11 6.15
N VAL A 311 1.66 -15.75 5.67
CA VAL A 311 0.92 -14.58 6.16
C VAL A 311 -0.52 -14.87 6.59
N ARG A 312 -0.95 -16.14 6.56
CA ARG A 312 -2.28 -16.55 7.06
C ARG A 312 -2.46 -16.15 8.52
N GLY A 313 -3.68 -15.75 8.88
CA GLY A 313 -4.02 -15.27 10.22
C GLY A 313 -3.36 -13.93 10.59
N LYS A 314 -2.74 -13.25 9.62
CA LYS A 314 -2.07 -11.96 9.79
C LYS A 314 -2.50 -10.99 8.71
N PHE A 315 -2.28 -9.70 8.97
CA PHE A 315 -2.38 -8.68 7.94
C PHE A 315 -0.99 -8.33 7.38
N VAL A 316 -0.94 -8.04 6.09
CA VAL A 316 0.23 -7.55 5.38
C VAL A 316 0.11 -6.05 5.18
N LEU A 317 1.07 -5.29 5.74
CA LEU A 317 1.10 -3.84 5.58
C LEU A 317 1.56 -3.46 4.18
N LEU A 318 0.78 -2.62 3.50
CA LEU A 318 1.18 -1.85 2.32
C LEU A 318 1.44 -0.41 2.78
N ARG A 319 2.69 -0.09 3.08
CA ARG A 319 3.10 1.17 3.71
C ARG A 319 3.04 2.34 2.72
N ASP A 320 2.17 3.31 2.95
CA ASP A 320 2.06 4.56 2.19
C ASP A 320 2.22 5.80 3.10
N PHE A 321 3.28 5.77 3.92
CA PHE A 321 3.70 6.87 4.77
C PHE A 321 5.22 6.91 4.92
N ALA A 322 5.74 8.06 5.31
CA ALA A 322 7.17 8.26 5.50
C ALA A 322 7.68 7.42 6.68
N TRP A 323 8.76 6.68 6.47
CA TRP A 323 9.34 5.79 7.45
C TRP A 323 10.85 5.99 7.54
N LYS A 324 11.38 5.88 8.76
CA LYS A 324 12.80 5.92 9.06
C LYS A 324 13.10 4.78 10.03
N GLY A 325 13.57 3.66 9.49
CA GLY A 325 13.84 2.44 10.24
C GLY A 325 14.02 1.24 9.32
N PRO A 326 14.19 0.03 9.88
CA PRO A 326 14.13 -1.23 9.12
C PRO A 326 12.82 -1.31 8.34
N GLU A 327 12.83 -1.89 7.15
CA GLU A 327 11.60 -1.94 6.35
C GLU A 327 10.48 -2.69 7.06
N ILE A 328 9.27 -2.17 6.89
CA ILE A 328 8.05 -2.77 7.41
C ILE A 328 7.03 -2.88 6.28
N GLY A 329 6.53 -4.09 6.09
CA GLY A 329 5.59 -4.39 5.02
C GLY A 329 6.15 -4.12 3.61
N LEU A 330 5.24 -4.02 2.66
CA LEU A 330 5.54 -3.68 1.28
C LEU A 330 5.37 -2.17 1.08
N HIS A 331 6.42 -1.48 0.64
CA HIS A 331 6.33 -0.05 0.34
C HIS A 331 5.36 0.19 -0.82
N TYR A 332 4.21 0.82 -0.52
CA TYR A 332 3.23 1.18 -1.54
C TYR A 332 3.74 2.36 -2.36
N ASN A 333 3.91 2.15 -3.67
CA ASN A 333 4.28 3.21 -4.59
C ASN A 333 3.30 3.29 -5.74
N ARG A 334 2.54 4.39 -5.82
CA ARG A 334 1.60 4.64 -6.90
C ARG A 334 2.22 4.70 -8.31
N PHE A 335 3.54 4.84 -8.40
CA PHE A 335 4.29 4.81 -9.66
C PHE A 335 4.90 3.43 -9.95
N GLY A 336 4.61 2.44 -9.10
CA GLY A 336 5.21 1.13 -9.13
C GLY A 336 6.59 1.07 -8.49
N ASN A 337 7.06 -0.15 -8.24
CA ASN A 337 8.40 -0.48 -7.76
C ASN A 337 8.72 -1.94 -8.13
N ALA A 338 9.67 -2.56 -7.42
CA ALA A 338 10.05 -3.94 -7.64
C ALA A 338 8.97 -4.98 -7.24
N PHE A 339 8.04 -4.66 -6.32
CA PHE A 339 6.96 -5.57 -5.87
C PHE A 339 5.64 -5.32 -6.53
N MET A 340 5.42 -4.10 -7.03
CA MET A 340 4.08 -3.71 -7.45
C MET A 340 4.04 -2.79 -8.64
N GLU A 341 2.91 -2.87 -9.33
CA GLU A 341 2.52 -1.95 -10.38
C GLU A 341 1.12 -1.45 -10.07
N VAL A 342 0.92 -0.14 -10.17
CA VAL A 342 -0.29 0.51 -9.66
C VAL A 342 -0.91 1.40 -10.73
N GLN A 343 -2.21 1.20 -10.98
CA GLN A 343 -3.07 2.18 -11.64
C GLN A 343 -3.84 2.91 -10.56
N ASP A 344 -3.64 4.22 -10.46
CA ASP A 344 -4.32 5.08 -9.48
C ASP A 344 -4.51 6.50 -10.07
N ASP A 345 -5.04 6.59 -11.30
CA ASP A 345 -5.51 7.86 -11.86
C ASP A 345 -6.95 8.13 -11.40
N TYR A 346 -7.08 8.53 -10.13
CA TYR A 346 -8.37 8.76 -9.47
C TYR A 346 -9.02 10.10 -9.89
N SER A 347 -8.24 11.08 -10.37
CA SER A 347 -8.72 12.42 -10.68
C SER A 347 -9.07 12.52 -12.17
N ILE A 348 -10.36 12.43 -12.51
CA ILE A 348 -10.80 12.51 -13.91
C ILE A 348 -10.71 13.98 -14.40
N PRO A 349 -9.83 14.32 -15.36
CA PRO A 349 -9.49 15.71 -15.64
C PRO A 349 -10.59 16.45 -16.44
N PHE A 350 -11.32 15.77 -17.33
CA PHE A 350 -12.28 16.39 -18.25
C PHE A 350 -13.66 15.74 -18.17
N VAL A 351 -14.69 16.44 -18.64
CA VAL A 351 -16.09 15.98 -18.60
C VAL A 351 -16.36 14.71 -19.42
N ASN A 352 -15.46 14.34 -20.34
CA ASN A 352 -15.53 13.07 -21.09
C ASN A 352 -14.41 12.09 -20.66
N GLY A 353 -13.70 12.40 -19.57
CA GLY A 353 -12.52 11.67 -19.13
C GLY A 353 -12.79 10.30 -18.53
N ILE A 354 -14.05 9.93 -18.32
CA ILE A 354 -14.40 8.61 -17.79
C ILE A 354 -13.95 7.47 -18.72
N SER A 355 -13.94 7.70 -20.03
CA SER A 355 -13.42 6.73 -21.01
C SER A 355 -11.94 6.44 -20.77
N LYS A 356 -11.13 7.45 -20.41
CA LYS A 356 -9.72 7.25 -20.06
C LYS A 356 -9.59 6.33 -18.85
N LYS A 357 -10.35 6.59 -17.77
CA LYS A 357 -10.33 5.74 -16.58
C LYS A 357 -10.74 4.30 -16.89
N LYS A 358 -11.80 4.10 -17.67
CA LYS A 358 -12.21 2.77 -18.14
C LYS A 358 -11.09 2.07 -18.92
N SER A 359 -10.43 2.78 -19.84
CA SER A 359 -9.32 2.24 -20.62
C SER A 359 -8.15 1.83 -19.73
N GLU A 360 -7.81 2.62 -18.72
CA GLU A 360 -6.73 2.27 -17.78
C GLU A 360 -7.06 1.04 -16.94
N VAL A 361 -8.31 0.92 -16.46
CA VAL A 361 -8.78 -0.30 -15.78
C VAL A 361 -8.61 -1.52 -16.69
N LYS A 362 -9.03 -1.42 -17.96
CA LYS A 362 -8.87 -2.48 -18.94
C LYS A 362 -7.40 -2.84 -19.18
N VAL A 363 -6.53 -1.83 -19.40
CA VAL A 363 -5.10 -2.04 -19.64
C VAL A 363 -4.43 -2.78 -18.48
N PHE A 364 -4.77 -2.45 -17.24
CA PHE A 364 -4.20 -3.14 -16.08
C PHE A 364 -4.73 -4.57 -15.89
N LEU A 365 -5.98 -4.86 -16.30
CA LEU A 365 -6.49 -6.24 -16.35
C LEU A 365 -5.73 -7.06 -17.39
N GLU A 366 -5.57 -6.54 -18.61
CA GLU A 366 -4.79 -7.22 -19.65
C GLU A 366 -3.34 -7.44 -19.21
N LYS A 367 -2.76 -6.47 -18.50
CA LYS A 367 -1.42 -6.59 -17.93
C LYS A 367 -1.32 -7.74 -16.92
N ALA A 368 -2.32 -7.90 -16.05
CA ALA A 368 -2.36 -9.01 -15.11
C ALA A 368 -2.50 -10.36 -15.81
N LYS A 369 -3.40 -10.46 -16.78
CA LYS A 369 -3.63 -11.70 -17.54
C LYS A 369 -2.41 -12.12 -18.35
N ASN A 370 -1.75 -11.17 -19.02
CA ASN A 370 -0.55 -11.44 -19.82
C ASN A 370 0.66 -11.88 -18.98
N ARG A 371 0.63 -11.68 -17.66
CA ARG A 371 1.64 -12.27 -16.77
C ARG A 371 1.37 -13.75 -16.50
N SER A 372 0.09 -14.12 -16.32
CA SER A 372 -0.29 -15.51 -16.03
C SER A 372 0.11 -16.50 -17.14
N CYS A 373 0.24 -16.04 -18.40
CA CYS A 373 0.65 -16.88 -19.53
C CYS A 373 2.18 -16.99 -19.72
N GLN A 374 2.99 -16.15 -19.06
CA GLN A 374 4.46 -16.22 -19.17
C GLN A 374 5.12 -17.00 -18.04
N ASP A 375 4.50 -17.04 -16.85
CA ASP A 375 5.09 -17.64 -15.65
C ASP A 375 4.54 -19.05 -15.34
N SER A 376 3.58 -19.56 -16.14
CA SER A 376 3.02 -20.92 -16.02
C SER A 376 3.86 -22.00 -16.72
N CYS A 377 5.03 -21.66 -17.24
CA CYS A 377 6.03 -22.63 -17.69
C CYS A 377 6.80 -23.15 -16.47
N HIS A 378 6.47 -24.35 -16.01
CA HIS A 378 7.30 -25.07 -15.05
C HIS A 378 8.74 -25.19 -15.56
N GLY A 379 9.69 -24.92 -14.66
CA GLY A 379 10.98 -25.60 -14.56
C GLY A 379 11.95 -25.45 -15.74
N ASP A 380 13.11 -24.88 -15.43
CA ASP A 380 14.37 -25.18 -16.11
C ASP A 380 14.52 -24.62 -17.53
N SER A 381 14.67 -23.30 -17.61
CA SER A 381 15.42 -22.68 -18.70
C SER A 381 16.08 -21.42 -18.14
N GLY A 382 17.42 -21.37 -18.19
CA GLY A 382 18.29 -20.33 -17.63
C GLY A 382 18.14 -18.92 -18.22
N GLY A 383 16.91 -18.44 -18.37
CA GLY A 383 16.57 -17.04 -18.63
C GLY A 383 16.28 -16.33 -17.31
N THR A 384 16.71 -15.08 -17.19
CA THR A 384 16.39 -14.23 -16.04
C THR A 384 14.88 -13.92 -16.02
N HIS A 385 14.06 -14.80 -15.42
CA HIS A 385 12.66 -14.51 -15.18
C HIS A 385 12.56 -13.32 -14.21
N GLN A 386 11.77 -12.31 -14.61
CA GLN A 386 11.51 -11.15 -13.77
C GLN A 386 10.68 -11.61 -12.55
N PRO A 387 10.97 -11.11 -11.35
CA PRO A 387 10.19 -11.47 -10.17
C PRO A 387 8.73 -11.04 -10.32
N LEU A 388 7.85 -11.89 -9.82
CA LEU A 388 6.41 -11.69 -9.72
C LEU A 388 6.08 -10.35 -9.02
N LYS A 389 5.12 -9.58 -9.55
CA LYS A 389 4.64 -8.32 -8.97
C LYS A 389 3.14 -8.32 -8.68
N ILE A 390 2.75 -7.70 -7.57
CA ILE A 390 1.36 -7.36 -7.25
C ILE A 390 0.90 -6.26 -8.19
N ILE A 391 -0.17 -6.52 -8.94
CA ILE A 391 -0.80 -5.51 -9.80
C ILE A 391 -1.99 -4.97 -9.03
N ILE A 392 -2.04 -3.66 -8.80
CA ILE A 392 -3.11 -2.98 -8.09
C ILE A 392 -3.84 -2.07 -9.08
N ASN A 393 -5.11 -2.37 -9.32
CA ASN A 393 -5.93 -1.71 -10.32
C ASN A 393 -7.09 -0.98 -9.63
N HIS A 394 -6.95 0.34 -9.44
CA HIS A 394 -8.01 1.14 -8.84
C HIS A 394 -9.12 1.39 -9.87
N CYS A 395 -10.33 0.91 -9.60
CA CYS A 395 -11.53 1.26 -10.35
C CYS A 395 -12.12 2.60 -9.89
N SER A 396 -11.74 3.07 -8.71
CA SER A 396 -12.20 4.31 -8.08
C SER A 396 -11.79 5.57 -8.84
N GLY A 397 -12.59 6.63 -8.70
CA GLY A 397 -12.26 7.92 -9.28
C GLY A 397 -13.37 8.95 -9.13
N THR A 398 -13.05 10.20 -9.38
CA THR A 398 -13.97 11.32 -9.12
C THR A 398 -13.62 12.54 -9.98
N LYS A 399 -14.63 13.38 -10.22
CA LYS A 399 -14.50 14.73 -10.79
C LYS A 399 -15.65 15.60 -10.30
N PRO A 400 -15.56 16.22 -9.13
CA PRO A 400 -16.56 17.20 -8.72
C PRO A 400 -16.63 18.38 -9.71
N PRO A 401 -17.82 18.95 -9.97
CA PRO A 401 -19.16 18.49 -9.58
C PRO A 401 -19.81 17.53 -10.62
N VAL A 402 -19.02 16.95 -11.52
CA VAL A 402 -19.53 16.24 -12.71
C VAL A 402 -19.73 14.75 -12.45
N TYR A 403 -18.74 14.11 -11.84
CA TYR A 403 -18.71 12.68 -11.56
C TYR A 403 -18.47 12.43 -10.09
N THR A 404 -19.46 11.86 -9.42
CA THR A 404 -19.33 11.31 -8.07
C THR A 404 -18.59 9.96 -8.12
N PRO A 405 -17.94 9.53 -7.02
CA PRO A 405 -17.41 8.17 -6.87
C PRO A 405 -18.42 7.09 -7.28
N SER A 406 -19.68 7.19 -6.85
CA SER A 406 -20.73 6.23 -7.22
C SER A 406 -21.00 6.19 -8.73
N PHE A 407 -21.00 7.33 -9.40
CA PHE A 407 -21.18 7.41 -10.86
C PHE A 407 -20.02 6.73 -11.62
N VAL A 408 -18.79 6.91 -11.14
CA VAL A 408 -17.59 6.28 -11.71
C VAL A 408 -17.62 4.78 -11.46
N ALA A 409 -17.86 4.36 -10.20
CA ALA A 409 -17.93 2.96 -9.77
C ALA A 409 -18.88 2.12 -10.63
N LYS A 410 -20.11 2.60 -10.89
CA LYS A 410 -21.09 1.92 -11.75
C LYS A 410 -20.55 1.57 -13.14
N ARG A 411 -19.56 2.31 -13.62
CA ARG A 411 -19.00 2.19 -14.96
C ARG A 411 -17.68 1.44 -14.98
N THR A 412 -16.79 1.70 -14.03
CA THR A 412 -15.46 1.06 -13.96
C THR A 412 -15.53 -0.32 -13.33
N ASN A 413 -16.38 -0.54 -12.32
CA ASN A 413 -16.63 -1.88 -11.78
C ASN A 413 -17.23 -2.80 -12.86
N LYS A 414 -18.11 -2.29 -13.73
CA LYS A 414 -18.61 -3.08 -14.87
C LYS A 414 -17.47 -3.46 -15.84
N VAL A 415 -16.56 -2.55 -16.15
CA VAL A 415 -15.39 -2.85 -16.99
C VAL A 415 -14.52 -3.92 -16.35
N ALA A 416 -14.31 -3.87 -15.04
CA ALA A 416 -13.60 -4.93 -14.33
C ALA A 416 -14.34 -6.27 -14.39
N TYR A 417 -15.66 -6.27 -14.15
CA TYR A 417 -16.49 -7.46 -14.22
C TYR A 417 -16.46 -8.13 -15.59
N ASP A 418 -16.74 -7.36 -16.64
CA ASP A 418 -16.72 -7.85 -18.02
C ASP A 418 -15.30 -8.28 -18.42
N GLY A 419 -14.30 -7.51 -17.99
CA GLY A 419 -12.89 -7.72 -18.32
C GLY A 419 -12.31 -8.97 -17.67
N ILE A 420 -12.66 -9.29 -16.42
CA ILE A 420 -12.24 -10.55 -15.78
C ILE A 420 -12.83 -11.73 -16.55
N GLY A 421 -14.09 -11.63 -16.99
CA GLY A 421 -14.75 -12.69 -17.75
C GLY A 421 -15.09 -13.89 -16.88
N PHE A 422 -15.64 -14.95 -17.48
CA PHE A 422 -15.82 -16.24 -16.81
C PHE A 422 -14.62 -17.11 -17.14
N SER A 423 -14.05 -17.81 -16.16
CA SER A 423 -13.03 -18.81 -16.45
C SER A 423 -13.69 -19.98 -17.17
N SER A 424 -13.28 -20.23 -18.41
CA SER A 424 -13.71 -21.39 -19.21
C SER A 424 -12.59 -22.42 -19.35
N SER A 425 -11.57 -22.36 -18.50
CA SER A 425 -10.38 -23.21 -18.58
C SER A 425 -9.84 -23.55 -17.20
N ASP A 426 -9.19 -24.72 -17.09
CA ASP A 426 -8.45 -25.27 -15.93
C ASP A 426 -7.37 -24.37 -15.30
N LYS A 427 -7.18 -23.13 -15.78
CA LYS A 427 -6.08 -22.25 -15.38
C LYS A 427 -6.56 -21.08 -14.53
N LEU A 428 -5.86 -20.87 -13.40
CA LEU A 428 -5.94 -19.67 -12.59
C LEU A 428 -5.72 -18.44 -13.47
N CYS A 429 -6.71 -17.54 -13.48
CA CYS A 429 -6.60 -16.29 -14.21
C CYS A 429 -6.26 -15.18 -13.23
N TYR A 430 -4.98 -14.81 -13.16
CA TYR A 430 -4.54 -13.68 -12.33
C TYR A 430 -5.04 -12.35 -12.92
N ASN A 431 -5.81 -11.60 -12.13
CA ASN A 431 -6.37 -10.30 -12.48
C ASN A 431 -5.81 -9.16 -11.62
N GLY A 432 -4.96 -9.47 -10.63
CA GLY A 432 -4.44 -8.52 -9.66
C GLY A 432 -5.44 -8.18 -8.55
N ILE A 433 -5.08 -7.16 -7.77
CA ILE A 433 -5.94 -6.56 -6.76
C ILE A 433 -6.85 -5.54 -7.45
N ILE A 434 -8.15 -5.77 -7.41
CA ILE A 434 -9.16 -4.87 -7.99
C ILE A 434 -9.74 -4.00 -6.88
N VAL A 435 -9.36 -2.72 -6.85
CA VAL A 435 -9.73 -1.81 -5.76
C VAL A 435 -10.94 -0.98 -6.17
N MET A 436 -12.07 -1.15 -5.48
CA MET A 436 -13.37 -0.64 -5.89
C MET A 436 -13.93 0.43 -4.95
N ASP A 437 -14.59 1.44 -5.52
CA ASP A 437 -15.64 2.19 -4.84
C ASP A 437 -16.93 1.37 -4.93
N PHE A 438 -17.72 1.34 -3.85
CA PHE A 438 -18.98 0.59 -3.75
C PHE A 438 -18.90 -0.83 -4.36
N PRO A 439 -18.07 -1.73 -3.78
CA PRO A 439 -17.90 -3.09 -4.26
C PRO A 439 -19.25 -3.78 -4.50
N GLY A 440 -19.46 -4.26 -5.74
CA GLY A 440 -20.65 -5.00 -6.10
C GLY A 440 -20.47 -6.49 -5.84
N GLU A 441 -21.50 -7.14 -5.32
CA GLU A 441 -21.47 -8.55 -4.93
C GLU A 441 -20.99 -9.49 -6.04
N SER A 442 -21.53 -9.31 -7.26
CA SER A 442 -21.16 -10.14 -8.41
C SER A 442 -19.70 -9.95 -8.85
N LEU A 443 -19.15 -8.74 -8.68
CA LEU A 443 -17.75 -8.48 -9.01
C LEU A 443 -16.81 -9.09 -7.98
N ILE A 444 -17.12 -8.96 -6.69
CA ILE A 444 -16.34 -9.60 -5.63
C ILE A 444 -16.29 -11.12 -5.88
N HIS A 445 -17.45 -11.74 -6.08
CA HIS A 445 -17.53 -13.17 -6.34
C HIS A 445 -16.75 -13.57 -7.60
N ARG A 446 -16.84 -12.79 -8.68
CA ARG A 446 -16.09 -13.05 -9.92
C ARG A 446 -14.57 -12.98 -9.73
N ILE A 447 -14.08 -12.02 -8.94
CA ILE A 447 -12.65 -11.94 -8.62
C ILE A 447 -12.23 -13.17 -7.82
N ILE A 448 -13.00 -13.57 -6.81
CA ILE A 448 -12.73 -14.77 -6.01
C ILE A 448 -12.66 -16.01 -6.90
N LEU A 449 -13.68 -16.25 -7.73
CA LEU A 449 -13.75 -17.39 -8.64
C LEU A 449 -12.63 -17.42 -9.69
N SER A 450 -12.02 -16.28 -10.01
CA SER A 450 -10.85 -16.27 -10.92
C SER A 450 -9.61 -16.95 -10.34
N ASN A 451 -9.61 -17.22 -9.03
CA ASN A 451 -8.59 -18.00 -8.33
C ASN A 451 -8.95 -19.49 -8.17
N ALA A 452 -10.06 -19.97 -8.76
CA ALA A 452 -10.42 -21.38 -8.68
C ALA A 452 -9.85 -22.16 -9.87
N THR A 453 -9.42 -23.40 -9.63
CA THR A 453 -9.18 -24.42 -10.68
C THR A 453 -10.40 -25.36 -10.76
N GLU A 454 -10.55 -26.16 -11.82
CA GLU A 454 -11.69 -27.11 -11.94
C GLU A 454 -11.80 -28.05 -10.72
N THR A 455 -10.67 -28.43 -10.13
CA THR A 455 -10.60 -29.25 -8.91
C THR A 455 -11.27 -28.59 -7.70
N THR A 456 -11.21 -27.26 -7.58
CA THR A 456 -11.82 -26.47 -6.50
C THR A 456 -13.34 -26.26 -6.69
N ILE A 457 -13.82 -26.31 -7.94
CA ILE A 457 -15.24 -26.09 -8.27
C ILE A 457 -16.09 -27.34 -7.97
N SER A 458 -15.49 -28.54 -8.05
CA SER A 458 -16.16 -29.81 -7.73
C SER A 458 -16.63 -29.89 -6.27
N SER A 459 -15.83 -29.38 -5.32
CA SER A 459 -16.15 -29.41 -3.88
C SER A 459 -17.08 -28.27 -3.41
N THR A 460 -17.31 -27.26 -4.25
CA THR A 460 -18.12 -26.06 -3.94
C THR A 460 -19.43 -26.00 -4.72
N SER A 461 -19.78 -27.07 -5.42
CA SER A 461 -21.06 -27.13 -6.12
C SER A 461 -22.23 -27.08 -5.12
N PRO A 462 -23.21 -26.17 -5.30
CA PRO A 462 -24.46 -26.21 -4.54
C PRO A 462 -25.14 -27.56 -4.82
N PRO A 463 -25.99 -28.09 -3.91
CA PRO A 463 -26.72 -29.32 -4.18
C PRO A 463 -27.43 -29.18 -5.53
N THR A 464 -27.02 -30.01 -6.48
CA THR A 464 -27.52 -30.01 -7.84
C THR A 464 -28.99 -30.41 -7.83
N LYS A 465 -29.85 -29.49 -8.27
CA LYS A 465 -30.89 -29.67 -9.32
C LYS A 465 -32.00 -28.63 -9.18
N THR A 466 -31.80 -27.49 -9.84
CA THR A 466 -32.86 -26.89 -10.67
C THR A 466 -32.20 -25.98 -11.70
N PRO A 467 -32.48 -26.12 -13.00
CA PRO A 467 -31.89 -25.26 -14.02
C PRO A 467 -32.34 -23.81 -13.78
N PHE A 468 -31.39 -22.90 -13.63
CA PHE A 468 -31.67 -21.46 -13.65
C PHE A 468 -32.11 -21.10 -15.07
N ILE A 469 -33.42 -21.05 -15.27
CA ILE A 469 -34.01 -20.33 -16.40
C ILE A 469 -33.69 -18.85 -16.16
N ILE A 470 -32.92 -18.26 -17.07
CA ILE A 470 -32.80 -16.81 -17.20
C ILE A 470 -34.18 -16.34 -17.64
N SER A 471 -35.00 -15.87 -16.71
CA SER A 471 -36.17 -15.07 -17.07
C SER A 471 -35.67 -13.66 -17.34
N ASP A 472 -35.70 -13.27 -18.60
CA ASP A 472 -35.72 -11.87 -19.01
C ASP A 472 -36.84 -11.16 -18.25
N ALA A 473 -36.48 -10.25 -17.34
CA ALA A 473 -37.41 -9.31 -16.73
C ALA A 473 -37.01 -7.90 -17.17
N GLU A 474 -37.59 -7.52 -18.32
CA GLU A 474 -38.24 -6.25 -18.62
C GLU A 474 -37.87 -5.05 -17.73
N HIS A 475 -37.26 -4.01 -18.29
CA HIS A 475 -37.99 -2.77 -18.64
C HIS A 475 -38.98 -2.29 -17.57
N SER A 476 -38.54 -1.38 -16.69
CA SER A 476 -39.35 -0.21 -16.32
C SER A 476 -38.52 0.82 -15.53
N ALA A 477 -38.43 2.01 -16.15
CA ALA A 477 -38.17 3.37 -15.65
C ALA A 477 -37.07 3.63 -14.60
#